data_AF-A0A7C2YCB9-F1
#
_entry.id   AF-A0A7C2YCB9-F1
#
_cell.length_a   1.000
_cell.length_b   1.000
_cell.length_c   1.000
_cell.angle_alpha   90.00
_cell.angle_beta   90.00
_cell.angle_gamma   90.00
#
_symmetry.space_group_name_H-M   'P 1'
#
loop_
_entity.id
_entity.type
_entity.pdbx_description
1 polymer ?
#
loop_
_entity_poly.entity_id
_entity_poly.type
_entity_poly.pdbx_seq_one_letter_code
_entity_poly.pdbx_strand_id
1 'polypeptide(L)' 'MTSQFQEHRHEETVHTHEHVHIVHHVKGGVGGEVEHLVAVHTHEHNHPAVTHAHAPHQNPQREHEHEGHIHDHAHPHVS' A
#
# COMPACT_ATOMS: atom_id res chain seq x y z
N MET A 1 -22.32 24.19 -7.48
CA MET A 1 -20.84 24.22 -7.61
C MET A 1 -20.43 22.94 -8.27
N THR A 2 -20.16 22.98 -9.58
CA THR A 2 -19.63 21.83 -10.32
C THR A 2 -18.20 21.61 -9.85
N SER A 3 -17.96 20.57 -9.06
CA SER A 3 -16.58 20.15 -8.74
C SER A 3 -15.91 19.79 -10.06
N GLN A 4 -14.95 20.60 -10.51
CA GLN A 4 -14.15 20.26 -11.69
C GLN A 4 -13.12 19.23 -11.24
N PHE A 5 -13.29 18.00 -11.71
CA PHE A 5 -12.30 16.96 -11.52
C PHE A 5 -11.01 17.36 -12.24
N GLN A 6 -9.88 17.20 -11.56
CA GLN A 6 -8.55 17.39 -12.12
C GLN A 6 -7.99 16.02 -12.48
N GLU A 7 -7.53 15.87 -13.72
CA GLU A 7 -6.87 14.66 -14.19
C GLU A 7 -5.38 14.70 -13.84
N HIS A 8 -4.88 13.58 -13.33
CA HIS A 8 -3.50 13.35 -12.97
C HIS A 8 -2.99 12.09 -13.67
N ARG A 9 -1.74 12.16 -14.14
CA ARG A 9 -1.01 11.03 -14.69
C ARG A 9 0.26 10.83 -13.87
N HIS A 10 0.44 9.62 -13.38
CA HIS A 10 1.63 9.17 -12.69
C HIS A 10 2.33 8.14 -13.58
N GLU A 11 3.61 8.36 -13.85
CA GLU A 11 4.44 7.35 -14.51
C GLU A 11 4.73 6.19 -13.54
N GLU A 12 5.16 5.05 -14.07
CA GLU A 12 5.56 3.95 -13.22
C GLU A 12 6.68 4.38 -12.27
N THR A 13 6.64 3.91 -11.03
CA THR A 13 7.64 4.25 -10.03
C THR A 13 7.91 3.06 -9.13
N VAL A 14 9.20 2.81 -8.93
CA VAL A 14 9.69 1.81 -8.00
C VAL A 14 10.16 2.51 -6.73
N HIS A 15 9.66 2.10 -5.56
CA HIS A 15 10.09 2.65 -4.27
C HIS A 15 9.95 1.63 -3.14
N THR A 16 10.65 1.86 -2.03
CA THR A 16 10.68 0.94 -0.89
C THR A 16 9.86 1.45 0.28
N HIS A 17 9.03 0.58 0.87
CA HIS A 17 8.32 0.87 2.12
C HIS A 17 8.70 -0.13 3.21
N GLU A 18 8.81 0.37 4.43
CA GLU A 18 8.83 -0.47 5.62
C GLU A 18 7.39 -0.81 6.02
N HIS A 19 7.11 -2.10 6.19
CA HIS A 19 5.81 -2.60 6.59
C HIS A 19 5.90 -3.22 7.97
N VAL A 20 4.93 -2.86 8.81
CA VAL A 20 4.72 -3.45 10.14
C VAL A 20 3.56 -4.43 10.05
N HIS A 21 3.83 -5.71 10.32
CA HIS A 21 2.84 -6.78 10.33
C HIS A 21 2.65 -7.33 11.75
N ILE A 22 1.40 -7.70 12.06
CA ILE A 22 1.10 -8.52 13.24
C ILE A 22 1.06 -9.97 12.79
N VAL A 23 1.97 -10.78 13.34
CA VAL A 23 2.05 -12.22 13.09
C VAL A 23 1.44 -12.95 14.27
N HIS A 24 0.50 -13.85 14.00
CA HIS A 24 -0.11 -14.71 15.02
C HIS A 24 0.71 -16.00 15.09
N HIS A 25 1.26 -16.31 16.26
CA HIS A 25 1.99 -17.55 16.51
C HIS A 25 1.26 -18.37 17.57
N VAL A 26 1.13 -19.68 17.35
CA VAL A 26 0.45 -20.58 18.29
C VAL A 26 1.50 -21.38 19.06
N LYS A 27 1.76 -20.96 20.29
CA LYS A 27 2.74 -21.58 21.18
C LYS A 27 2.20 -22.90 21.71
N GLY A 28 2.93 -23.99 21.48
CA GLY A 28 2.54 -25.34 21.91
C GLY A 28 1.70 -26.12 20.89
N GLY A 29 1.57 -25.61 19.66
CA GLY A 29 0.85 -26.28 18.58
C GLY A 29 -0.67 -26.04 18.60
N VAL A 30 -1.41 -26.83 17.82
CA VAL A 30 -2.86 -26.64 17.66
C VAL A 30 -3.57 -26.78 19.01
N GLY A 31 -4.26 -25.72 19.44
CA GLY A 31 -4.94 -25.64 20.75
C GLY A 31 -4.11 -24.98 21.87
N GLY A 32 -2.89 -24.54 21.57
CA GLY A 32 -2.04 -23.78 22.48
C GLY A 32 -2.38 -22.28 22.54
N GLU A 33 -1.55 -21.52 23.26
CA GLU A 33 -1.74 -20.07 23.42
C GLU A 33 -1.41 -19.33 22.12
N VAL A 34 -2.22 -18.33 21.78
CA VAL A 34 -1.95 -17.45 20.63
C VAL A 34 -1.23 -16.19 21.12
N GLU A 35 -0.06 -15.92 20.55
CA GLU A 35 0.69 -14.68 20.75
C GLU A 35 0.69 -13.82 19.49
N HIS A 36 0.63 -12.50 19.68
CA HIS A 36 0.76 -11.51 18.61
C HIS A 36 2.19 -10.97 18.63
N LEU A 37 2.92 -11.21 17.55
CA LEU A 37 4.27 -10.72 17.37
C LEU A 37 4.27 -9.59 16.34
N VAL A 38 5.12 -8.59 16.55
CA VAL A 38 5.36 -7.54 15.56
C VAL A 38 6.50 -7.99 14.65
N ALA A 39 6.25 -8.05 13.35
CA ALA A 39 7.26 -8.28 12.33
C ALA A 39 7.41 -7.03 11.47
N VAL A 40 8.64 -6.58 11.28
CA VAL A 40 8.97 -5.42 10.43
C VAL A 40 9.78 -5.93 9.25
N HIS A 41 9.39 -5.58 8.04
CA HIS A 41 10.17 -5.87 6.85
C HIS A 41 10.04 -4.78 5.79
N THR A 42 11.07 -4.65 4.96
CA THR A 42 11.12 -3.71 3.84
C THR A 42 10.99 -4.49 2.54
N HIS A 43 10.13 -4.01 1.64
CA HIS A 43 10.11 -4.50 0.26
C HIS A 43 9.94 -3.35 -0.72
N GLU A 44 10.37 -3.63 -1.94
CA GLU A 44 10.18 -2.76 -3.08
C GLU A 44 8.75 -2.91 -3.61
N HIS A 45 8.07 -1.80 -3.80
CA HIS A 45 6.79 -1.68 -4.48
C HIS A 45 7.02 -1.14 -5.88
N ASN A 46 6.47 -1.83 -6.87
CA ASN A 46 6.27 -1.26 -8.19
C ASN A 46 4.86 -0.65 -8.24
N HIS A 47 4.79 0.65 -8.50
CA HIS A 47 3.55 1.32 -8.84
C HIS A 47 3.49 1.46 -10.35
N PRO A 48 2.50 0.84 -11.03
CA PRO A 48 2.37 0.94 -12.47
C PRO A 48 1.94 2.36 -12.83
N ALA A 49 2.11 2.75 -14.08
CA ALA A 49 1.61 4.04 -14.53
C ALA A 49 0.07 4.11 -14.35
N VAL A 50 -0.43 5.18 -13.72
CA VAL A 50 -1.86 5.37 -13.45
C VAL A 50 -2.30 6.74 -13.95
N THR A 51 -3.43 6.77 -14.67
CA THR A 51 -4.18 7.98 -14.98
C THR A 51 -5.48 7.97 -14.18
N HIS A 52 -5.77 9.02 -13.42
CA HIS A 52 -7.00 9.14 -12.64
C HIS A 52 -7.46 10.60 -12.57
N ALA A 53 -8.69 10.84 -12.10
CA ALA A 53 -9.18 12.18 -11.85
C ALA A 53 -9.97 12.24 -10.55
N HIS A 54 -9.79 13.31 -9.76
CA HIS A 54 -10.51 13.55 -8.51
C HIS A 54 -10.80 15.05 -8.34
N ALA A 55 -11.59 15.41 -7.33
CA ALA A 55 -11.78 16.81 -6.96
C ALA A 55 -10.43 17.47 -6.62
N PRO A 56 -10.27 18.80 -6.75
CA PRO A 56 -8.99 19.45 -6.49
C PRO A 56 -8.47 19.14 -5.08
N HIS A 57 -7.20 18.76 -4.99
CA HIS A 57 -6.52 18.56 -3.70
C HIS A 57 -6.64 19.82 -2.84
N GLN A 58 -6.90 19.64 -1.54
CA GLN A 58 -6.79 20.73 -0.57
C GLN A 58 -5.37 20.80 0.00
N ASN A 59 -4.77 19.64 0.23
CA ASN A 59 -3.37 19.48 0.62
C ASN A 59 -2.77 18.25 -0.09
N PRO A 60 -2.14 18.43 -1.26
CA PRO A 60 -1.60 17.34 -2.07
C PRO A 60 -0.65 16.43 -1.29
N GLN A 61 0.21 17.01 -0.44
CA GLN A 61 1.22 16.24 0.30
C GLN A 61 0.57 15.29 1.30
N ARG A 62 -0.37 15.79 2.11
CA ARG A 62 -1.06 14.99 3.12
C ARG A 62 -1.95 13.92 2.49
N GLU A 63 -2.59 14.26 1.38
CA GLU A 63 -3.51 13.36 0.66
C GLU A 63 -2.71 12.23 -0.01
N HIS A 64 -1.58 12.55 -0.67
CA HIS A 64 -0.68 11.53 -1.25
C HIS A 64 -0.11 10.56 -0.20
N GLU A 65 0.23 11.04 1.00
CA GLU A 65 0.73 10.19 2.09
C GLU A 65 -0.28 9.16 2.59
N HIS A 66 -1.59 9.38 2.40
CA HIS A 66 -2.66 8.47 2.84
C HIS A 66 -3.34 7.70 1.70
N GLU A 67 -3.37 8.27 0.50
CA GLU A 67 -4.08 7.73 -0.67
C GLU A 67 -3.14 7.02 -1.66
N GLY A 68 -1.83 7.09 -1.42
CA GLY A 68 -0.77 6.44 -2.19
C GLY A 68 -0.68 4.92 -1.97
N HIS A 69 -1.78 4.19 -2.13
CA HIS A 69 -1.76 2.73 -2.10
C HIS A 69 -2.48 2.13 -3.31
N ILE A 70 -1.78 2.10 -4.44
CA ILE A 70 -2.04 1.13 -5.50
C ILE A 70 -0.82 0.21 -5.53
N HIS A 71 -0.94 -0.97 -4.92
CA HIS A 71 0.07 -2.01 -5.07
C HIS A 71 -0.14 -2.67 -6.44
N ASP A 72 0.88 -2.68 -7.30
CA ASP A 72 0.94 -3.72 -8.33
C ASP A 72 1.78 -4.89 -7.83
N HIS A 73 1.04 -5.92 -7.45
CA HIS A 73 1.61 -7.22 -7.17
C HIS A 73 1.80 -8.04 -8.45
N ALA A 74 1.85 -7.49 -9.68
CA ALA A 74 1.69 -8.19 -10.97
C ALA A 74 2.42 -9.54 -11.15
N HIS A 75 3.41 -9.86 -10.31
CA HIS A 75 3.85 -11.24 -10.13
C HIS A 75 3.89 -11.66 -8.64
N PRO A 76 2.76 -12.02 -7.98
CA PRO A 76 2.82 -12.67 -6.68
C PRO A 76 2.99 -14.20 -6.83
N HIS A 77 2.73 -14.73 -8.02
CA HIS A 77 2.93 -16.10 -8.49
C HIS A 77 3.05 -16.08 -10.02
N VAL A 78 4.21 -16.44 -10.57
CA VAL A 78 4.29 -17.02 -11.92
C VAL A 78 4.60 -18.51 -11.76
N SER A 79 3.64 -19.35 -12.11
CA SER A 79 3.81 -20.78 -12.43
C SER A 79 3.44 -21.00 -13.88
#